data_AF-A0A2R7IW08-F1
#
_entry.id   AF-A0A2R7IW08-F1
#
_cell.length_a   1.000
_cell.length_b   1.000
_cell.length_c   1.000
_cell.angle_alpha   90.00
_cell.angle_beta   90.00
_cell.angle_gamma   90.00
#
_symmetry.space_group_name_H-M   'P 1'
#
loop_
_entity.id
_entity.type
_entity.pdbx_description
1 polymer ?
#
loop_
_entity_poly.entity_id
_entity_poly.type
_entity_poly.pdbx_seq_one_letter_code
_entity_poly.pdbx_strand_id
1 'polypeptide(L)'
;MLLFSDFVQRRHQAKIFEPDPAKPDEQIFAVSQASFRNLIGKADMFRNASGDHLRVQAGFVERLTPDAFADFDDGVHYVMMHQALLATIIEFAVFLFTQSVVMPDIGKAHDEASPVLGLDQPPGLQALRITIEAASIDPAQDRVRIPHCEERHRAAIYMGLLMSRFVWFHELAHCINGHVLFMRNQRLSGSLISAAAALGLVTLKNPKRSAEDQRRLRHILETDADLTALDWLLRIQNGDAENIQGLLAYDAAQRFKMTIIGTYMMTWLFEEYQRFADQTDDLTHPAPRARLAALTGMMREAATHPSVNSAMGEIEETLIKLETQLPGFQFVSEIDAVMIDDPALDAALEPYRFR
;
A
#
# COMPACT_ATOMS: atom_id res chain seq x y z
N MET A 1 27.20 -4.51 -11.38
CA MET A 1 25.88 -4.41 -10.74
C MET A 1 25.52 -2.94 -10.76
N LEU A 2 24.43 -2.55 -11.45
CA LEU A 2 23.96 -1.16 -11.42
C LEU A 2 23.45 -0.85 -10.00
N LEU A 3 23.82 0.32 -9.49
CA LEU A 3 23.34 0.79 -8.20
C LEU A 3 21.90 1.28 -8.35
N PHE A 4 21.10 1.12 -7.29
CA PHE A 4 19.73 1.64 -7.23
C PHE A 4 19.67 3.13 -7.60
N SER A 5 20.65 3.91 -7.13
CA SER A 5 20.85 5.32 -7.48
C SER A 5 20.99 5.56 -8.99
N ASP A 6 21.79 4.76 -9.68
CA ASP A 6 22.01 4.89 -11.13
C ASP A 6 20.72 4.62 -11.90
N PHE A 7 19.94 3.62 -11.48
CA PHE A 7 18.64 3.33 -12.08
C PHE A 7 17.67 4.50 -11.88
N VAL A 8 17.48 4.96 -10.64
CA VAL A 8 16.56 6.05 -10.30
C VAL A 8 16.94 7.34 -11.04
N GLN A 9 18.23 7.67 -11.12
CA GLN A 9 18.70 8.86 -11.84
C GLN A 9 18.46 8.76 -13.35
N ARG A 10 18.83 7.63 -14.00
CA ARG A 10 18.68 7.47 -15.45
C ARG A 10 17.23 7.35 -15.89
N ARG A 11 16.43 6.57 -15.15
CA ARG A 11 15.08 6.18 -15.55
C ARG A 11 14.02 7.16 -15.10
N HIS A 12 14.15 7.68 -13.88
CA HIS A 12 13.13 8.54 -13.25
C HIS A 12 13.59 9.99 -13.09
N GLN A 13 14.84 10.31 -13.46
CA GLN A 13 15.42 11.66 -13.30
C GLN A 13 15.21 12.21 -11.89
N ALA A 14 15.38 11.33 -10.90
CA ALA A 14 15.14 11.61 -9.49
C ALA A 14 16.39 11.27 -8.67
N LYS A 15 16.36 11.66 -7.40
CA LYS A 15 17.36 11.26 -6.41
C LYS A 15 16.79 10.15 -5.54
N ILE A 16 17.67 9.29 -5.04
CA ILE A 16 17.29 8.34 -3.99
C ILE A 16 17.24 9.07 -2.66
N PHE A 17 16.33 8.62 -1.80
CA PHE A 17 16.32 8.99 -0.40
C PHE A 17 16.92 7.83 0.39
N GLU A 18 18.09 8.05 0.99
CA GLU A 18 18.77 7.07 1.84
C GLU A 18 18.50 7.42 3.31
N PRO A 19 17.57 6.72 3.99
CA PRO A 19 17.21 7.07 5.35
C PRO A 19 18.37 6.79 6.32
N ASP A 20 18.69 7.78 7.14
CA ASP A 20 19.69 7.70 8.20
C ASP A 20 19.02 7.22 9.51
N PRO A 21 19.29 5.99 9.98
CA PRO A 21 18.69 5.47 11.21
C PRO A 21 19.10 6.25 12.47
N ALA A 22 20.17 7.06 12.41
CA ALA A 22 20.57 7.91 13.52
C ALA A 22 19.73 9.20 13.65
N LYS A 23 19.00 9.59 12.59
CA LYS A 23 18.13 10.76 12.61
C LYS A 23 16.70 10.39 13.00
N PRO A 24 16.15 10.96 14.09
CA PRO A 24 14.83 10.57 14.60
C PRO A 24 13.69 10.65 13.59
N ASP A 25 13.71 11.66 12.70
CA ASP A 25 12.71 11.90 11.66
C ASP A 25 12.82 10.94 10.46
N GLU A 26 13.97 10.27 10.28
CA GLU A 26 14.20 9.30 9.20
C GLU A 26 14.10 7.83 9.67
N GLN A 27 14.02 7.59 10.98
CA GLN A 27 13.94 6.25 11.56
C GLN A 27 12.79 5.41 11.02
N ILE A 28 11.64 6.02 10.76
CA ILE A 28 10.45 5.31 10.25
C ILE A 28 10.67 4.77 8.83
N PHE A 29 11.38 5.52 8.00
CA PHE A 29 11.79 5.10 6.66
C PHE A 29 12.79 3.95 6.76
N ALA A 30 13.82 4.09 7.60
CA ALA A 30 14.82 3.05 7.82
C ALA A 30 14.18 1.73 8.30
N VAL A 31 13.26 1.79 9.26
CA VAL A 31 12.53 0.62 9.79
C VAL A 31 11.65 -0.02 8.72
N SER A 32 10.86 0.78 7.98
CA SER A 32 10.00 0.28 6.90
C SER A 32 10.81 -0.49 5.85
N GLN A 33 11.88 0.12 5.34
CA GLN A 33 12.73 -0.50 4.31
C GLN A 33 13.51 -1.71 4.84
N ALA A 34 14.05 -1.65 6.06
CA ALA A 34 14.80 -2.75 6.66
C ALA A 34 13.89 -3.96 6.93
N SER A 35 12.67 -3.72 7.45
CA SER A 35 11.67 -4.76 7.68
C SER A 35 11.34 -5.50 6.38
N PHE A 36 11.02 -4.76 5.31
CA PHE A 36 10.74 -5.35 4.00
C PHE A 36 11.93 -6.16 3.47
N ARG A 37 13.13 -5.56 3.42
CA ARG A 37 14.35 -6.24 2.92
C ARG A 37 14.66 -7.54 3.67
N ASN A 38 14.44 -7.56 4.98
CA ASN A 38 14.64 -8.75 5.80
C ASN A 38 13.63 -9.87 5.44
N LEU A 39 12.35 -9.53 5.26
CA LEU A 39 11.30 -10.49 4.88
C LEU A 39 11.53 -11.09 3.49
N ILE A 40 12.14 -10.32 2.58
CA ILE A 40 12.40 -10.76 1.20
C ILE A 40 13.83 -11.26 0.99
N GLY A 41 14.59 -11.48 2.07
CA GLY A 41 16.03 -11.80 1.99
C GLY A 41 16.39 -13.11 1.25
N LYS A 42 15.39 -13.90 0.85
CA LYS A 42 15.53 -15.11 0.02
C LYS A 42 14.85 -15.01 -1.34
N ALA A 43 14.51 -13.78 -1.78
CA ALA A 43 13.82 -13.54 -3.04
C ALA A 43 14.62 -14.09 -4.24
N ASP A 44 15.95 -14.08 -4.17
CA ASP A 44 16.85 -14.59 -5.21
C ASP A 44 16.76 -16.11 -5.43
N MET A 45 16.11 -16.86 -4.53
CA MET A 45 15.85 -18.28 -4.72
C MET A 45 14.70 -18.54 -5.70
N PHE A 46 13.76 -17.61 -5.85
CA PHE A 46 12.62 -17.78 -6.73
C PHE A 46 13.04 -17.71 -8.20
N ARG A 47 12.46 -18.59 -9.02
CA ARG A 47 12.73 -18.66 -10.46
C ARG A 47 11.46 -18.60 -11.28
N ASN A 48 11.53 -17.93 -12.42
CA ASN A 48 10.45 -18.02 -13.41
C ASN A 48 10.60 -19.28 -14.30
N ALA A 49 9.63 -19.53 -15.18
CA ALA A 49 9.65 -20.67 -16.08
C ALA A 49 10.84 -20.67 -17.07
N SER A 50 11.44 -19.51 -17.31
CA SER A 50 12.65 -19.35 -18.14
C SER A 50 13.94 -19.61 -17.36
N GLY A 51 13.85 -19.85 -16.05
CA GLY A 51 14.99 -20.08 -15.15
C GLY A 51 15.62 -18.81 -14.60
N ASP A 52 15.09 -17.62 -14.94
CA ASP A 52 15.59 -16.35 -14.43
C ASP A 52 15.31 -16.21 -12.94
N HIS A 53 16.23 -15.57 -12.23
CA HIS A 53 16.09 -15.29 -10.81
C HIS A 53 15.31 -14.00 -10.55
N LEU A 54 14.50 -14.01 -9.50
CA LEU A 54 13.94 -12.78 -8.96
C LEU A 54 15.01 -11.99 -8.18
N ARG A 55 15.60 -10.99 -8.83
CA ARG A 55 16.57 -10.08 -8.20
C ARG A 55 15.88 -8.77 -7.86
N VAL A 56 15.71 -8.46 -6.58
CA VAL A 56 15.00 -7.25 -6.13
C VAL A 56 15.97 -6.22 -5.57
N GLN A 57 15.86 -4.98 -6.05
CA GLN A 57 16.41 -3.80 -5.38
C GLN A 57 15.27 -2.91 -4.93
N ALA A 58 15.26 -2.53 -3.65
CA ALA A 58 14.18 -1.73 -3.08
C ALA A 58 14.68 -0.51 -2.33
N GLY A 59 13.99 0.62 -2.49
CA GLY A 59 14.29 1.82 -1.71
C GLY A 59 13.44 3.03 -2.01
N PHE A 60 13.75 4.12 -1.32
CA PHE A 60 12.99 5.35 -1.42
C PHE A 60 13.53 6.29 -2.50
N VAL A 61 12.63 7.08 -3.06
CA VAL A 61 12.92 8.12 -4.04
C VAL A 61 12.48 9.48 -3.47
N GLU A 62 13.35 10.49 -3.60
CA GLU A 62 13.10 11.85 -3.15
C GLU A 62 12.11 12.54 -4.12
N ARG A 63 10.81 12.42 -3.83
CA ARG A 63 9.71 13.02 -4.59
C ARG A 63 8.59 13.47 -3.65
N LEU A 64 7.96 14.59 -3.99
CA LEU A 64 6.80 15.16 -3.29
C LEU A 64 5.46 14.68 -3.88
N THR A 65 5.43 13.48 -4.45
CA THR A 65 4.20 12.84 -4.93
C THR A 65 4.03 11.51 -4.20
N PRO A 66 2.83 11.18 -3.68
CA PRO A 66 2.63 9.97 -2.89
C PRO A 66 2.46 8.75 -3.82
N ASP A 67 3.57 8.17 -4.27
CA ASP A 67 3.58 7.06 -5.24
C ASP A 67 4.51 5.91 -4.84
N ALA A 68 4.22 4.72 -5.38
CA ALA A 68 5.07 3.54 -5.37
C ALA A 68 4.99 2.85 -6.75
N PHE A 69 6.05 2.12 -7.10
CA PHE A 69 6.12 1.47 -8.41
C PHE A 69 7.13 0.32 -8.46
N ALA A 70 6.82 -0.62 -9.35
CA ALA A 70 7.67 -1.73 -9.75
C ALA A 70 8.16 -1.56 -11.20
N ASP A 71 9.47 -1.73 -11.42
CA ASP A 71 10.07 -1.70 -12.76
C ASP A 71 11.11 -2.84 -12.93
N PHE A 72 11.57 -3.06 -14.16
CA PHE A 72 12.56 -4.07 -14.50
C PHE A 72 13.59 -3.51 -15.48
N ASP A 73 14.87 -3.51 -15.08
CA ASP A 73 16.00 -3.05 -15.91
C ASP A 73 17.20 -3.98 -15.74
N ASP A 74 17.84 -4.32 -16.86
CA ASP A 74 19.04 -5.16 -16.91
C ASP A 74 19.04 -6.42 -16.01
N GLY A 75 17.91 -7.14 -15.97
CA GLY A 75 17.78 -8.38 -15.19
C GLY A 75 17.54 -8.17 -13.70
N VAL A 76 17.19 -6.95 -13.28
CA VAL A 76 16.90 -6.57 -11.90
C VAL A 76 15.50 -5.97 -11.83
N HIS A 77 14.74 -6.38 -10.82
CA HIS A 77 13.43 -5.85 -10.46
C HIS A 77 13.64 -4.75 -9.42
N TYR A 78 13.06 -3.58 -9.68
CA TYR A 78 13.17 -2.42 -8.81
C TYR A 78 11.81 -2.17 -8.17
N VAL A 79 11.80 -2.04 -6.85
CA VAL A 79 10.62 -1.71 -6.06
C VAL A 79 10.87 -0.37 -5.36
N MET A 80 10.07 0.63 -5.66
CA MET A 80 10.30 2.00 -5.22
C MET A 80 9.11 2.58 -4.49
N MET A 81 9.39 3.43 -3.51
CA MET A 81 8.39 4.23 -2.81
C MET A 81 8.87 5.67 -2.75
N HIS A 82 8.03 6.63 -3.09
CA HIS A 82 8.33 8.04 -2.89
C HIS A 82 8.30 8.39 -1.40
N GLN A 83 9.20 9.27 -0.96
CA GLN A 83 9.24 9.69 0.45
C GLN A 83 7.89 10.27 0.93
N ALA A 84 7.20 11.01 0.05
CA ALA A 84 5.91 11.61 0.38
C ALA A 84 4.85 10.56 0.71
N LEU A 85 4.89 9.39 0.05
CA LEU A 85 3.92 8.32 0.29
C LEU A 85 4.01 7.79 1.73
N LEU A 86 5.22 7.50 2.23
CA LEU A 86 5.33 7.06 3.62
C LEU A 86 4.89 8.16 4.59
N ALA A 87 5.29 9.41 4.35
CA ALA A 87 4.89 10.53 5.21
C ALA A 87 3.36 10.66 5.32
N THR A 88 2.65 10.57 4.19
CA THR A 88 1.19 10.67 4.14
C THR A 88 0.50 9.44 4.74
N ILE A 89 1.07 8.24 4.60
CA ILE A 89 0.61 7.02 5.28
C ILE A 89 0.69 7.18 6.80
N ILE A 90 1.80 7.73 7.31
CA ILE A 90 1.98 7.94 8.75
C ILE A 90 1.02 9.01 9.28
N GLU A 91 0.89 10.14 8.58
CA GLU A 91 -0.09 11.18 8.93
C GLU A 91 -1.51 10.59 9.02
N PHE A 92 -1.89 9.76 8.05
CA PHE A 92 -3.20 9.11 8.04
C PHE A 92 -3.37 8.12 9.20
N ALA A 93 -2.37 7.27 9.46
CA ALA A 93 -2.44 6.30 10.55
C ALA A 93 -2.54 7.00 11.92
N VAL A 94 -1.80 8.10 12.11
CA VAL A 94 -1.90 8.97 13.29
C VAL A 94 -3.31 9.54 13.43
N PHE A 95 -3.90 10.05 12.35
CA PHE A 95 -5.29 10.51 12.35
C PHE A 95 -6.26 9.38 12.73
N LEU A 96 -6.11 8.17 12.17
CA LEU A 96 -7.01 7.05 12.47
C LEU A 96 -7.06 6.72 13.96
N PHE A 97 -5.94 6.83 14.69
CA PHE A 97 -5.91 6.57 16.13
C PHE A 97 -6.47 7.71 17.00
N THR A 98 -6.76 8.89 16.42
CA THR A 98 -7.61 9.90 17.09
C THR A 98 -9.08 9.52 17.12
N GLN A 99 -9.48 8.53 16.32
CA GLN A 99 -10.83 7.99 16.33
C GLN A 99 -10.95 6.92 17.41
N SER A 100 -11.80 7.17 18.40
CA SER A 100 -12.02 6.27 19.54
C SER A 100 -12.50 4.87 19.15
N VAL A 101 -13.09 4.73 17.97
CA VAL A 101 -13.59 3.46 17.43
C VAL A 101 -12.50 2.58 16.84
N VAL A 102 -11.34 3.14 16.48
CA VAL A 102 -10.22 2.39 15.90
C VAL A 102 -9.43 1.75 17.02
N MET A 103 -9.36 0.41 17.03
CA MET A 103 -8.63 -0.38 18.02
C MET A 103 -8.95 0.08 19.46
N PRO A 104 -10.21 -0.07 19.92
CA PRO A 104 -10.66 0.45 21.21
C PRO A 104 -9.97 -0.21 22.41
N ASP A 105 -9.32 -1.34 22.18
CA ASP A 105 -8.54 -2.14 23.12
C ASP A 105 -7.08 -1.66 23.28
N ILE A 106 -6.65 -0.65 22.51
CA ILE A 106 -5.31 -0.05 22.63
C ILE A 106 -5.38 1.30 23.34
N GLY A 107 -4.66 1.40 24.46
CA GLY A 107 -4.55 2.63 25.26
C GLY A 107 -5.91 3.17 25.74
N LYS A 108 -5.99 4.50 25.91
CA LYS A 108 -7.20 5.19 26.38
C LYS A 108 -8.05 5.70 25.21
N ALA A 109 -8.61 4.78 24.42
CA ALA A 109 -9.35 5.12 23.21
C ALA A 109 -10.53 6.10 23.44
N HIS A 110 -11.21 5.98 24.58
CA HIS A 110 -12.37 6.83 24.93
C HIS A 110 -12.01 8.29 25.26
N ASP A 111 -10.73 8.59 25.51
CA ASP A 111 -10.25 9.95 25.78
C ASP A 111 -9.89 10.71 24.49
N GLU A 112 -9.95 10.04 23.33
CA GLU A 112 -9.61 10.64 22.04
C GLU A 112 -10.74 11.50 21.47
N ALA A 113 -10.37 12.59 20.80
CA ALA A 113 -11.32 13.61 20.35
C ALA A 113 -12.26 13.16 19.21
N SER A 114 -11.88 12.13 18.44
CA SER A 114 -12.63 11.63 17.27
C SER A 114 -13.08 12.76 16.32
N PRO A 115 -12.15 13.60 15.83
CA PRO A 115 -12.49 14.72 14.96
C PRO A 115 -13.14 14.23 13.66
N VAL A 116 -14.15 14.96 13.19
CA VAL A 116 -14.75 14.76 11.86
C VAL A 116 -14.15 15.79 10.91
N LEU A 117 -13.56 15.33 9.81
CA LEU A 117 -12.99 16.20 8.79
C LEU A 117 -14.04 16.60 7.74
N GLY A 118 -13.77 17.69 7.02
CA GLY A 118 -14.57 18.09 5.85
C GLY A 118 -14.26 17.23 4.62
N LEU A 119 -15.21 17.17 3.68
CA LEU A 119 -15.06 16.44 2.40
C LEU A 119 -13.87 16.92 1.56
N ASP A 120 -13.43 18.16 1.74
CA ASP A 120 -12.31 18.82 1.06
C ASP A 120 -10.95 18.60 1.76
N GLN A 121 -10.94 17.82 2.84
CA GLN A 121 -9.75 17.59 3.67
C GLN A 121 -9.60 16.10 4.01
N PRO A 122 -9.34 15.23 3.02
CA PRO A 122 -9.03 13.84 3.32
C PRO A 122 -7.84 13.77 4.30
N PRO A 123 -7.94 12.97 5.37
CA PRO A 123 -6.84 12.83 6.33
C PRO A 123 -5.62 12.19 5.66
N GLY A 124 -4.42 12.58 6.11
CA GLY A 124 -3.16 12.02 5.59
C GLY A 124 -2.52 12.79 4.45
N LEU A 125 -3.18 13.82 3.91
CA LEU A 125 -2.66 14.64 2.81
C LEU A 125 -2.31 16.08 3.22
N GLN A 126 -2.52 16.44 4.48
CA GLN A 126 -2.41 17.83 4.92
C GLN A 126 -0.96 18.30 4.90
N ALA A 127 -0.02 17.52 5.45
CA ALA A 127 1.38 17.91 5.49
C ALA A 127 1.94 18.07 4.07
N LEU A 128 1.54 17.17 3.17
CA LEU A 128 1.89 17.25 1.75
C LEU A 128 1.32 18.52 1.10
N ARG A 129 0.03 18.79 1.29
CA ARG A 129 -0.64 19.99 0.74
C ARG A 129 0.03 21.27 1.24
N ILE A 130 0.25 21.39 2.55
CA ILE A 130 0.92 22.54 3.17
C ILE A 130 2.33 22.73 2.58
N THR A 131 3.06 21.64 2.37
CA THR A 131 4.41 21.67 1.79
C THR A 131 4.40 22.16 0.35
N ILE A 132 3.48 21.63 -0.48
CA ILE A 132 3.35 22.01 -1.90
C ILE A 132 2.90 23.48 -2.04
N GLU A 133 1.96 23.91 -1.20
CA GLU A 133 1.41 25.27 -1.21
C GLU A 133 2.31 26.30 -0.50
N ALA A 134 3.41 25.85 0.12
CA ALA A 134 4.25 26.67 1.00
C ALA A 134 3.45 27.42 2.08
N ALA A 135 2.40 26.79 2.59
CA ALA A 135 1.51 27.34 3.61
C ALA A 135 2.10 27.19 5.02
N SER A 136 1.55 27.93 5.99
CA SER A 136 1.89 27.77 7.41
C SER A 136 0.99 26.73 8.09
N ILE A 137 1.56 25.93 8.98
CA ILE A 137 0.80 25.02 9.86
C ILE A 137 0.02 25.87 10.88
N ASP A 138 -1.28 25.59 11.03
CA ASP A 138 -2.10 26.10 12.14
C ASP A 138 -2.04 25.09 13.30
N PRO A 139 -1.32 25.40 14.40
CA PRO A 139 -1.14 24.46 15.50
C PRO A 139 -2.45 24.07 16.20
N ALA A 140 -3.47 24.92 16.16
CA ALA A 140 -4.76 24.63 16.78
C ALA A 140 -5.53 23.57 15.99
N GLN A 141 -5.46 23.63 14.66
CA GLN A 141 -6.08 22.63 13.77
C GLN A 141 -5.30 21.32 13.73
N ASP A 142 -3.97 21.38 13.88
CA ASP A 142 -3.12 20.20 13.84
C ASP A 142 -3.21 19.36 15.13
N ARG A 143 -3.40 20.02 16.28
CA ARG A 143 -3.46 19.33 17.58
C ARG A 143 -4.56 18.28 17.67
N VAL A 144 -5.70 18.49 17.01
CA VAL A 144 -6.82 17.51 17.04
C VAL A 144 -6.56 16.29 16.16
N ARG A 145 -5.52 16.32 15.30
CA ARG A 145 -5.17 15.25 14.36
C ARG A 145 -4.13 14.27 14.91
N ILE A 146 -3.67 14.48 16.15
CA ILE A 146 -2.67 13.64 16.83
C ILE A 146 -3.32 12.98 18.04
N PRO A 147 -3.11 11.66 18.26
CA PRO A 147 -3.65 10.97 19.43
C PRO A 147 -3.16 11.60 20.74
N HIS A 148 -4.08 11.80 21.68
CA HIS A 148 -3.75 12.29 23.02
C HIS A 148 -3.09 11.21 23.87
N CYS A 149 -3.47 9.94 23.68
CA CYS A 149 -2.88 8.82 24.38
C CYS A 149 -1.55 8.41 23.73
N GLU A 150 -0.48 8.43 24.51
CA GLU A 150 0.87 8.06 24.03
C GLU A 150 0.94 6.64 23.44
N GLU A 151 0.25 5.68 24.06
CA GLU A 151 0.19 4.30 23.57
C GLU A 151 -0.50 4.21 22.20
N ARG A 152 -1.57 5.00 22.00
CA ARG A 152 -2.29 5.08 20.73
C ARG A 152 -1.45 5.77 19.66
N HIS A 153 -0.70 6.81 20.01
CA HIS A 153 0.26 7.42 19.10
C HIS A 153 1.29 6.39 18.61
N ARG A 154 1.89 5.62 19.52
CA ARG A 154 2.84 4.55 19.14
C ARG A 154 2.18 3.49 18.26
N ALA A 155 0.97 3.05 18.59
CA ALA A 155 0.21 2.09 17.78
C ALA A 155 -0.07 2.62 16.36
N ALA A 156 -0.36 3.92 16.24
CA ALA A 156 -0.56 4.57 14.95
C ALA A 156 0.68 4.50 14.06
N ILE A 157 1.86 4.74 14.62
CA ILE A 157 3.13 4.60 13.91
C ILE A 157 3.32 3.17 13.40
N TYR A 158 3.03 2.17 14.23
CA TYR A 158 3.12 0.77 13.82
C TYR A 158 2.07 0.38 12.77
N MET A 159 0.85 0.93 12.85
CA MET A 159 -0.15 0.73 11.79
C MET A 159 0.32 1.35 10.48
N GLY A 160 0.89 2.55 10.51
CA GLY A 160 1.49 3.19 9.34
C GLY A 160 2.65 2.37 8.74
N LEU A 161 3.46 1.72 9.58
CA LEU A 161 4.49 0.77 9.11
C LEU A 161 3.86 -0.47 8.45
N LEU A 162 2.77 -1.03 8.99
CA LEU A 162 2.03 -2.14 8.36
C LEU A 162 1.41 -1.74 7.02
N MET A 163 0.81 -0.55 6.95
CA MET A 163 0.30 0.03 5.71
C MET A 163 1.42 0.18 4.67
N SER A 164 2.58 0.72 5.06
CA SER A 164 3.74 0.81 4.17
C SER A 164 4.23 -0.56 3.71
N ARG A 165 4.16 -1.58 4.58
CA ARG A 165 4.53 -2.96 4.25
C ARG A 165 3.57 -3.56 3.23
N PHE A 166 2.27 -3.25 3.29
CA PHE A 166 1.32 -3.60 2.24
C PHE A 166 1.75 -3.02 0.89
N VAL A 167 2.10 -1.73 0.83
CA VAL A 167 2.58 -1.10 -0.41
C VAL A 167 3.85 -1.78 -0.93
N TRP A 168 4.84 -2.03 -0.06
CA TRP A 168 6.05 -2.73 -0.47
C TRP A 168 5.77 -4.12 -1.06
N PHE A 169 4.86 -4.87 -0.45
CA PHE A 169 4.50 -6.20 -0.95
C PHE A 169 3.62 -6.16 -2.19
N HIS A 170 2.78 -5.15 -2.36
CA HIS A 170 2.01 -4.93 -3.59
C HIS A 170 2.96 -4.73 -4.78
N GLU A 171 3.95 -3.85 -4.66
CA GLU A 171 4.94 -3.65 -5.72
C GLU A 171 5.81 -4.90 -5.95
N LEU A 172 6.16 -5.62 -4.88
CA LEU A 172 6.86 -6.88 -5.02
C LEU A 172 5.99 -7.93 -5.72
N ALA A 173 4.69 -7.98 -5.46
CA ALA A 173 3.77 -8.90 -6.11
C ALA A 173 3.72 -8.65 -7.63
N HIS A 174 3.78 -7.40 -8.09
CA HIS A 174 3.94 -7.11 -9.52
C HIS A 174 5.20 -7.73 -10.12
N CYS A 175 6.28 -7.85 -9.35
CA CYS A 175 7.50 -8.52 -9.77
C CYS A 175 7.35 -10.05 -9.72
N ILE A 176 6.92 -10.61 -8.59
CA ILE A 176 6.80 -12.06 -8.37
C ILE A 176 5.77 -12.70 -9.31
N ASN A 177 4.64 -12.05 -9.51
CA ASN A 177 3.58 -12.56 -10.37
C ASN A 177 3.86 -12.31 -11.86
N GLY A 178 5.03 -11.74 -12.17
CA GLY A 178 5.49 -11.54 -13.55
C GLY A 178 4.79 -10.40 -14.27
N HIS A 179 4.03 -9.54 -13.58
CA HIS A 179 3.25 -8.44 -14.16
C HIS A 179 4.16 -7.46 -14.91
N VAL A 180 5.28 -7.08 -14.29
CA VAL A 180 6.25 -6.15 -14.90
C VAL A 180 6.83 -6.71 -16.21
N LEU A 181 7.25 -7.98 -16.21
CA LEU A 181 7.80 -8.65 -17.39
C LEU A 181 6.73 -8.86 -18.48
N PHE A 182 5.53 -9.28 -18.08
CA PHE A 182 4.41 -9.48 -18.99
C PHE A 182 4.07 -8.18 -19.73
N MET A 183 3.91 -7.07 -19.01
CA MET A 183 3.60 -5.78 -19.63
C MET A 183 4.72 -5.30 -20.57
N ARG A 184 5.98 -5.44 -20.14
CA ARG A 184 7.15 -5.10 -20.98
C ARG A 184 7.15 -5.91 -22.29
N ASN A 185 6.88 -7.21 -22.22
CA ASN A 185 6.86 -8.10 -23.39
C ASN A 185 5.69 -7.85 -24.33
N GLN A 186 4.54 -7.42 -23.81
CA GLN A 186 3.39 -7.00 -24.60
C GLN A 186 3.60 -5.65 -25.31
N ARG A 187 4.80 -5.04 -25.19
CA ARG A 187 5.13 -3.68 -25.66
C ARG A 187 4.15 -2.64 -25.13
N LEU A 188 3.58 -2.91 -23.96
CA LEU A 188 2.78 -1.97 -23.21
C LEU A 188 3.78 -1.05 -22.52
N SER A 189 4.08 0.07 -23.16
CA SER A 189 5.10 1.01 -22.67
C SER A 189 4.63 1.72 -21.40
N GLY A 190 5.09 1.30 -20.23
CA GLY A 190 4.85 1.99 -18.97
C GLY A 190 5.33 1.19 -17.74
N SER A 191 5.94 1.88 -16.78
CA SER A 191 5.98 1.39 -15.39
C SER A 191 4.54 1.30 -14.87
N LEU A 192 4.24 0.38 -13.95
CA LEU A 192 3.03 0.52 -13.13
C LEU A 192 3.30 1.72 -12.23
N ILE A 193 2.52 2.80 -12.37
CA ILE A 193 2.71 4.09 -11.70
C ILE A 193 1.40 4.37 -10.99
N SER A 194 1.42 4.56 -9.67
CA SER A 194 0.20 4.73 -8.87
C SER A 194 -0.22 6.18 -8.62
N ALA A 195 0.65 7.18 -8.77
CA ALA A 195 0.26 8.60 -8.67
C ALA A 195 1.36 9.59 -9.10
N ALA A 196 1.02 10.38 -10.13
CA ALA A 196 1.69 11.61 -10.57
C ALA A 196 3.04 11.50 -11.30
N ALA A 197 2.93 11.49 -12.63
CA ALA A 197 3.43 12.64 -13.39
C ALA A 197 2.46 12.96 -14.53
N ALA A 198 2.27 14.25 -14.82
CA ALA A 198 1.73 14.78 -16.08
C ALA A 198 2.64 14.46 -17.29
N LEU A 199 3.34 13.33 -17.27
CA LEU A 199 4.26 12.85 -18.28
C LEU A 199 3.95 11.36 -18.50
N GLY A 200 3.10 11.11 -19.49
CA GLY A 200 2.86 9.78 -20.02
C GLY A 200 1.85 8.98 -19.23
N LEU A 201 0.57 9.38 -19.35
CA LEU A 201 -0.50 8.40 -19.58
C LEU A 201 0.10 7.23 -20.35
N VAL A 202 0.07 6.02 -19.77
CA VAL A 202 0.33 4.79 -20.50
C VAL A 202 -0.79 4.67 -21.54
N THR A 203 -0.62 5.39 -22.65
CA THR A 203 -1.31 5.10 -23.89
C THR A 203 -0.68 3.81 -24.35
N LEU A 204 -1.32 2.71 -23.98
CA LEU A 204 -1.06 1.40 -24.54
C LEU A 204 -1.40 1.49 -26.03
N LYS A 205 -0.43 1.91 -26.83
CA LYS A 205 -0.50 1.74 -28.27
C LYS A 205 -0.15 0.29 -28.59
N ASN A 206 -0.92 -0.66 -28.07
CA ASN A 206 -1.03 -1.95 -28.72
C ASN A 206 -2.16 -1.81 -29.75
N PRO A 207 -1.85 -1.68 -31.05
CA PRO A 207 -2.86 -1.48 -32.09
C PRO A 207 -3.88 -2.64 -32.21
N LYS A 208 -3.73 -3.70 -31.41
CA LYS A 208 -4.58 -4.89 -31.38
C LYS A 208 -5.58 -4.97 -30.22
N ARG A 209 -5.52 -4.10 -29.20
CA ARG A 209 -6.44 -4.15 -28.04
C ARG A 209 -7.20 -2.83 -27.89
N SER A 210 -8.49 -2.90 -27.53
CA SER A 210 -9.28 -1.71 -27.22
C SER A 210 -8.81 -1.08 -25.91
N ALA A 211 -9.10 0.22 -25.71
CA ALA A 211 -8.79 0.90 -24.45
C ALA A 211 -9.51 0.28 -23.24
N GLU A 212 -10.64 -0.39 -23.47
CA GLU A 212 -11.42 -1.08 -22.44
C GLU A 212 -10.75 -2.40 -22.02
N ASP A 213 -10.32 -3.23 -22.97
CA ASP A 213 -9.59 -4.49 -22.67
C ASP A 213 -8.32 -4.23 -21.87
N GLN A 214 -7.69 -3.11 -22.18
CA GLN A 214 -6.48 -2.63 -21.55
C GLN A 214 -6.70 -2.17 -20.10
N ARG A 215 -7.79 -1.44 -19.83
CA ARG A 215 -8.21 -1.10 -18.47
C ARG A 215 -8.54 -2.35 -17.67
N ARG A 216 -9.34 -3.26 -18.25
CA ARG A 216 -9.70 -4.53 -17.61
C ARG A 216 -8.45 -5.35 -17.25
N LEU A 217 -7.49 -5.44 -18.16
CA LEU A 217 -6.22 -6.12 -17.87
C LEU A 217 -5.52 -5.50 -16.66
N ARG A 218 -5.33 -4.18 -16.63
CA ARG A 218 -4.70 -3.52 -15.47
C ARG A 218 -5.43 -3.81 -14.18
N HIS A 219 -6.77 -3.73 -14.20
CA HIS A 219 -7.58 -4.00 -13.01
C HIS A 219 -7.33 -5.41 -12.45
N ILE A 220 -7.19 -6.40 -13.32
CA ILE A 220 -6.87 -7.77 -12.90
C ILE A 220 -5.48 -7.85 -12.25
N LEU A 221 -4.46 -7.25 -12.88
CA LEU A 221 -3.09 -7.29 -12.36
C LEU A 221 -2.93 -6.58 -11.02
N GLU A 222 -3.63 -5.46 -10.84
CA GLU A 222 -3.65 -4.68 -9.58
C GLU A 222 -4.32 -5.46 -8.44
N THR A 223 -5.47 -6.08 -8.70
CA THR A 223 -6.13 -6.89 -7.68
C THR A 223 -5.34 -8.15 -7.34
N ASP A 224 -4.70 -8.80 -8.32
CA ASP A 224 -3.82 -9.94 -8.06
C ASP A 224 -2.62 -9.55 -7.18
N ALA A 225 -2.06 -8.36 -7.39
CA ALA A 225 -1.01 -7.80 -6.54
C ALA A 225 -1.49 -7.51 -5.11
N ASP A 226 -2.69 -6.93 -4.96
CA ASP A 226 -3.31 -6.69 -3.64
C ASP A 226 -3.54 -7.98 -2.86
N LEU A 227 -4.11 -9.00 -3.51
CA LEU A 227 -4.38 -10.29 -2.89
C LEU A 227 -3.09 -10.98 -2.46
N THR A 228 -2.05 -10.94 -3.31
CA THR A 228 -0.73 -11.50 -2.99
C THR A 228 -0.09 -10.76 -1.81
N ALA A 229 -0.17 -9.42 -1.80
CA ALA A 229 0.37 -8.60 -0.73
C ALA A 229 -0.34 -8.87 0.61
N LEU A 230 -1.68 -8.97 0.59
CA LEU A 230 -2.46 -9.33 1.76
C LEU A 230 -2.11 -10.74 2.25
N ASP A 231 -2.08 -11.76 1.40
CA ASP A 231 -1.72 -13.14 1.79
C ASP A 231 -0.37 -13.19 2.53
N TRP A 232 0.66 -12.50 2.02
CA TRP A 232 1.96 -12.45 2.70
C TRP A 232 1.91 -11.74 4.05
N LEU A 233 1.20 -10.62 4.14
CA LEU A 233 0.99 -9.94 5.42
C LEU A 233 0.33 -10.86 6.44
N LEU A 234 -0.71 -11.60 6.04
CA LEU A 234 -1.40 -12.54 6.92
C LEU A 234 -0.49 -13.69 7.34
N ARG A 235 0.32 -14.23 6.43
CA ARG A 235 1.33 -15.25 6.77
C ARG A 235 2.35 -14.73 7.78
N ILE A 236 2.77 -13.47 7.67
CA ILE A 236 3.71 -12.88 8.63
C ILE A 236 3.09 -12.80 10.02
N GLN A 237 1.85 -12.30 10.11
CA GLN A 237 1.16 -12.16 11.38
C GLN A 237 0.78 -13.50 12.02
N ASN A 238 0.51 -14.52 11.20
CA ASN A 238 0.15 -15.86 11.67
C ASN A 238 1.36 -16.79 11.89
N GLY A 239 2.52 -16.50 11.28
CA GLY A 239 3.65 -17.42 11.16
C GLY A 239 4.87 -17.08 12.01
N ASP A 240 4.72 -16.32 13.09
CA ASP A 240 5.81 -15.83 13.97
C ASP A 240 6.97 -15.14 13.21
N ALA A 241 6.68 -14.54 12.05
CA ALA A 241 7.67 -13.90 11.18
C ALA A 241 7.71 -12.36 11.32
N GLU A 242 6.95 -11.79 12.27
CA GLU A 242 6.97 -10.35 12.52
C GLU A 242 8.37 -9.91 12.99
N ASN A 243 8.94 -8.91 12.29
CA ASN A 243 10.32 -8.47 12.46
C ASN A 243 10.45 -7.00 12.89
N ILE A 244 9.34 -6.27 13.05
CA ILE A 244 9.32 -4.97 13.72
C ILE A 244 9.11 -5.22 15.20
N GLN A 245 10.18 -5.04 15.98
CA GLN A 245 10.19 -5.34 17.41
C GLN A 245 9.03 -4.71 18.20
N GLY A 246 8.65 -3.48 17.85
CA GLY A 246 7.55 -2.78 18.50
C GLY A 246 6.17 -3.40 18.27
N LEU A 247 5.95 -4.06 17.13
CA LEU A 247 4.71 -4.79 16.86
C LEU A 247 4.59 -6.05 17.73
N LEU A 248 5.72 -6.67 18.11
CA LEU A 248 5.74 -7.86 18.97
C LEU A 248 5.20 -7.60 20.39
N ALA A 249 5.08 -6.34 20.80
CA ALA A 249 4.49 -5.96 22.08
C ALA A 249 2.96 -6.10 22.12
N TYR A 250 2.30 -6.07 20.96
CA TYR A 250 0.86 -6.32 20.84
C TYR A 250 0.58 -7.81 20.76
N ASP A 251 -0.60 -8.26 21.15
CA ASP A 251 -0.96 -9.67 20.95
C ASP A 251 -1.24 -9.98 19.46
N ALA A 252 -1.34 -11.27 19.13
CA ALA A 252 -1.55 -11.71 17.76
C ALA A 252 -2.88 -11.20 17.16
N ALA A 253 -3.94 -11.09 17.97
CA ALA A 253 -5.23 -10.60 17.50
C ALA A 253 -5.17 -9.10 17.18
N GLN A 254 -4.50 -8.31 18.02
CA GLN A 254 -4.26 -6.89 17.80
C GLN A 254 -3.45 -6.64 16.53
N ARG A 255 -2.32 -7.36 16.35
CA ARG A 255 -1.51 -7.24 15.13
C ARG A 255 -2.29 -7.62 13.88
N PHE A 256 -3.10 -8.68 13.96
CA PHE A 256 -3.97 -9.10 12.87
C PHE A 256 -5.00 -8.02 12.52
N LYS A 257 -5.74 -7.49 13.52
CA LYS A 257 -6.70 -6.40 13.34
C LYS A 257 -6.06 -5.16 12.71
N MET A 258 -4.90 -4.73 13.23
CA MET A 258 -4.14 -3.60 12.68
C MET A 258 -3.72 -3.84 11.22
N THR A 259 -3.31 -5.06 10.89
CA THR A 259 -2.89 -5.42 9.53
C THR A 259 -4.07 -5.36 8.55
N ILE A 260 -5.23 -5.92 8.94
CA ILE A 260 -6.42 -5.91 8.10
C ILE A 260 -6.97 -4.50 7.92
N ILE A 261 -7.19 -3.78 9.02
CA ILE A 261 -7.70 -2.41 8.99
C ILE A 261 -6.74 -1.53 8.21
N GLY A 262 -5.43 -1.60 8.51
CA GLY A 262 -4.41 -0.85 7.79
C GLY A 262 -4.40 -1.14 6.29
N THR A 263 -4.47 -2.40 5.88
CA THR A 263 -4.54 -2.77 4.45
C THR A 263 -5.77 -2.18 3.78
N TYR A 264 -6.95 -2.34 4.40
CA TYR A 264 -8.21 -1.80 3.87
C TYR A 264 -8.17 -0.27 3.73
N MET A 265 -7.68 0.39 4.77
CA MET A 265 -7.50 1.84 4.83
C MET A 265 -6.48 2.33 3.81
N MET A 266 -5.40 1.57 3.55
CA MET A 266 -4.40 1.89 2.53
C MET A 266 -4.99 1.82 1.12
N THR A 267 -5.79 0.79 0.83
CA THR A 267 -6.46 0.65 -0.46
C THR A 267 -7.44 1.79 -0.73
N TRP A 268 -8.16 2.26 0.30
CA TRP A 268 -8.98 3.47 0.19
C TRP A 268 -8.12 4.73 0.01
N LEU A 269 -7.03 4.88 0.77
CA LEU A 269 -6.16 6.05 0.71
C LEU A 269 -5.49 6.23 -0.67
N PHE A 270 -5.21 5.15 -1.40
CA PHE A 270 -4.77 5.24 -2.79
C PHE A 270 -5.76 6.00 -3.69
N GLU A 271 -7.07 5.92 -3.43
CA GLU A 271 -8.09 6.71 -4.12
C GLU A 271 -7.90 8.20 -3.88
N GLU A 272 -7.72 8.57 -2.62
CA GLU A 272 -7.57 9.97 -2.23
C GLU A 272 -6.29 10.55 -2.82
N TYR A 273 -5.23 9.75 -2.98
CA TYR A 273 -4.02 10.16 -3.71
C TYR A 273 -4.27 10.38 -5.21
N GLN A 274 -5.07 9.53 -5.86
CA GLN A 274 -5.43 9.72 -7.27
C GLN A 274 -6.27 10.98 -7.46
N ARG A 275 -7.27 11.19 -6.60
CA ARG A 275 -8.09 12.41 -6.59
C ARG A 275 -7.25 13.66 -6.31
N PHE A 276 -6.34 13.61 -5.34
CA PHE A 276 -5.42 14.70 -5.01
C PHE A 276 -4.51 15.07 -6.18
N ALA A 277 -4.13 14.09 -7.00
CA ALA A 277 -3.29 14.30 -8.19
C ALA A 277 -4.08 14.76 -9.44
N ASP A 278 -5.36 15.13 -9.29
CA ASP A 278 -6.30 15.44 -10.38
C ASP A 278 -6.36 14.33 -11.45
N GLN A 279 -6.15 13.07 -11.05
CA GLN A 279 -6.25 11.93 -11.95
C GLN A 279 -7.70 11.45 -12.04
N THR A 280 -8.14 11.09 -13.24
CA THR A 280 -9.47 10.52 -13.43
C THR A 280 -9.50 9.10 -12.86
N ASP A 281 -10.38 8.86 -11.88
CA ASP A 281 -10.72 7.52 -11.38
C ASP A 281 -10.97 6.57 -12.58
N ASP A 282 -10.49 5.32 -12.51
CA ASP A 282 -10.60 4.24 -13.52
C ASP A 282 -9.61 4.20 -14.70
N LEU A 283 -8.58 5.06 -14.78
CA LEU A 283 -7.61 4.98 -15.88
C LEU A 283 -6.48 3.95 -15.64
N THR A 284 -5.97 3.83 -14.42
CA THR A 284 -4.77 3.02 -14.08
C THR A 284 -5.04 1.90 -13.08
N HIS A 285 -5.95 2.10 -12.10
CA HIS A 285 -6.35 1.11 -11.10
C HIS A 285 -7.87 0.93 -11.10
N PRO A 286 -8.38 -0.25 -10.71
CA PRO A 286 -9.82 -0.42 -10.53
C PRO A 286 -10.34 0.54 -9.48
N ALA A 287 -11.59 1.01 -9.66
CA ALA A 287 -12.35 1.69 -8.62
C ALA A 287 -12.14 0.98 -7.26
N PRO A 288 -11.75 1.70 -6.20
CA PRO A 288 -11.36 1.12 -4.92
C PRO A 288 -12.41 0.20 -4.32
N ARG A 289 -13.70 0.46 -4.56
CA ARG A 289 -14.79 -0.46 -4.21
C ARG A 289 -14.56 -1.89 -4.71
N ALA A 290 -14.04 -2.09 -5.92
CA ALA A 290 -13.73 -3.40 -6.48
C ALA A 290 -12.50 -4.05 -5.82
N ARG A 291 -11.45 -3.26 -5.53
CA ARG A 291 -10.26 -3.74 -4.80
C ARG A 291 -10.62 -4.15 -3.36
N LEU A 292 -11.41 -3.31 -2.69
CA LEU A 292 -11.91 -3.53 -1.33
C LEU A 292 -12.82 -4.75 -1.25
N ALA A 293 -13.68 -5.00 -2.25
CA ALA A 293 -14.49 -6.21 -2.32
C ALA A 293 -13.63 -7.50 -2.38
N ALA A 294 -12.59 -7.50 -3.21
CA ALA A 294 -11.67 -8.64 -3.33
C ALA A 294 -10.91 -8.87 -2.02
N LEU A 295 -10.43 -7.81 -1.38
CA LEU A 295 -9.78 -7.86 -0.08
C LEU A 295 -10.73 -8.42 1.00
N THR A 296 -11.98 -7.95 1.07
CA THR A 296 -13.00 -8.48 2.01
C THR A 296 -13.20 -9.99 1.84
N GLY A 297 -13.20 -10.49 0.60
CA GLY A 297 -13.29 -11.93 0.33
C GLY A 297 -12.13 -12.73 0.92
N MET A 298 -10.90 -12.33 0.60
CA MET A 298 -9.69 -12.98 1.14
C MET A 298 -9.60 -12.89 2.66
N MET A 299 -9.98 -11.75 3.25
CA MET A 299 -10.02 -11.57 4.70
C MET A 299 -10.96 -12.58 5.37
N ARG A 300 -12.13 -12.84 4.79
CA ARG A 300 -13.09 -13.82 5.29
C ARG A 300 -12.60 -15.26 5.13
N GLU A 301 -11.91 -15.59 4.04
CA GLU A 301 -11.30 -16.91 3.85
C GLU A 301 -10.17 -17.19 4.86
N ALA A 302 -9.35 -16.17 5.14
CA ALA A 302 -8.30 -16.23 6.16
C ALA A 302 -8.87 -16.38 7.58
N ALA A 303 -10.12 -15.98 7.80
CA ALA A 303 -10.83 -16.06 9.08
C ALA A 303 -11.33 -17.45 9.48
N THR A 304 -10.91 -18.50 8.75
CA THR A 304 -11.21 -19.90 9.10
C THR A 304 -10.49 -20.38 10.37
N HIS A 305 -9.49 -19.64 10.86
CA HIS A 305 -8.86 -19.90 12.17
C HIS A 305 -9.71 -19.30 13.32
N PRO A 306 -9.99 -20.04 14.42
CA PRO A 306 -10.93 -19.59 15.47
C PRO A 306 -10.61 -18.24 16.12
N SER A 307 -9.33 -17.92 16.34
CA SER A 307 -8.89 -16.63 16.89
C SER A 307 -9.01 -15.46 15.90
N VAL A 308 -9.07 -15.76 14.60
CA VAL A 308 -9.20 -14.79 13.52
C VAL A 308 -10.68 -14.50 13.24
N ASN A 309 -11.53 -15.52 13.35
CA ASN A 309 -12.98 -15.39 13.16
C ASN A 309 -13.60 -14.37 14.13
N SER A 310 -13.23 -14.40 15.42
CA SER A 310 -13.71 -13.40 16.39
C SER A 310 -13.23 -11.98 16.07
N ALA A 311 -12.01 -11.83 15.55
CA ALA A 311 -11.44 -10.54 15.18
C ALA A 311 -12.13 -9.92 13.95
N MET A 312 -12.64 -10.73 13.02
CA MET A 312 -13.30 -10.23 11.81
C MET A 312 -14.58 -9.43 12.10
N GLY A 313 -15.40 -9.87 13.06
CA GLY A 313 -16.59 -9.11 13.44
C GLY A 313 -16.25 -7.72 13.98
N GLU A 314 -15.21 -7.63 14.82
CA GLU A 314 -14.70 -6.35 15.34
C GLU A 314 -14.11 -5.46 14.25
N ILE A 315 -13.42 -6.05 13.27
CA ILE A 315 -12.88 -5.33 12.11
C ILE A 315 -14.00 -4.73 11.29
N GLU A 316 -15.00 -5.53 10.89
CA GLU A 316 -16.14 -5.05 10.10
C GLU A 316 -16.90 -3.94 10.85
N GLU A 317 -17.14 -4.11 12.14
CA GLU A 317 -17.77 -3.07 12.97
C GLU A 317 -16.95 -1.78 13.01
N THR A 318 -15.62 -1.89 13.12
CA THR A 318 -14.71 -0.73 13.09
C THR A 318 -14.77 -0.01 11.75
N LEU A 319 -14.71 -0.76 10.64
CA LEU A 319 -14.79 -0.19 9.29
C LEU A 319 -16.14 0.50 9.06
N ILE A 320 -17.26 -0.09 9.47
CA ILE A 320 -18.59 0.55 9.38
C ILE A 320 -18.64 1.86 10.17
N LYS A 321 -18.09 1.88 11.39
CA LYS A 321 -18.08 3.11 12.22
C LYS A 321 -17.25 4.22 11.57
N LEU A 322 -16.15 3.88 10.89
CA LEU A 322 -15.29 4.83 10.20
C LEU A 322 -15.98 5.57 9.04
N GLU A 323 -17.03 5.03 8.43
CA GLU A 323 -17.80 5.74 7.38
C GLU A 323 -18.33 7.09 7.84
N THR A 324 -18.65 7.21 9.13
CA THR A 324 -19.17 8.47 9.71
C THR A 324 -18.07 9.48 10.05
N GLN A 325 -16.82 9.05 10.09
CA GLN A 325 -15.66 9.83 10.53
C GLN A 325 -14.71 10.19 9.39
N LEU A 326 -14.72 9.38 8.33
CA LEU A 326 -13.91 9.55 7.11
C LEU A 326 -14.82 9.96 5.95
N PRO A 327 -14.81 11.25 5.57
CA PRO A 327 -15.60 11.71 4.44
C PRO A 327 -15.23 10.95 3.16
N GLY A 328 -16.24 10.43 2.45
CA GLY A 328 -16.06 9.69 1.19
C GLY A 328 -15.66 8.22 1.36
N PHE A 329 -15.35 7.76 2.56
CA PHE A 329 -15.11 6.35 2.83
C PHE A 329 -16.43 5.56 2.90
N GLN A 330 -16.47 4.40 2.26
CA GLN A 330 -17.58 3.46 2.31
C GLN A 330 -17.05 2.05 2.50
N PHE A 331 -17.53 1.36 3.54
CA PHE A 331 -17.24 -0.04 3.75
C PHE A 331 -18.00 -0.92 2.76
N VAL A 332 -17.28 -1.88 2.18
CA VAL A 332 -17.79 -2.83 1.18
C VAL A 332 -17.96 -4.19 1.84
N SER A 333 -19.21 -4.49 2.23
CA SER A 333 -19.60 -5.70 2.94
C SER A 333 -19.91 -6.89 2.03
N GLU A 334 -20.27 -6.62 0.78
CA GLU A 334 -20.60 -7.63 -0.23
C GLU A 334 -19.49 -7.70 -1.29
N ILE A 335 -19.08 -8.93 -1.60
CA ILE A 335 -18.29 -9.19 -2.80
C ILE A 335 -19.27 -9.04 -3.96
N ASP A 336 -19.43 -7.83 -4.49
CA ASP A 336 -19.88 -7.70 -5.87
C ASP A 336 -18.91 -8.57 -6.67
N ALA A 337 -19.39 -9.67 -7.25
CA ALA A 337 -18.58 -10.72 -7.84
C ALA A 337 -17.76 -10.21 -9.03
N VAL A 338 -16.72 -9.44 -8.76
CA VAL A 338 -15.61 -9.20 -9.65
C VAL A 338 -14.72 -10.44 -9.49
N MET A 339 -15.25 -11.58 -9.93
CA MET A 339 -14.47 -12.79 -10.12
C MET A 339 -13.45 -12.47 -11.21
N ILE A 340 -12.22 -12.22 -10.77
CA ILE A 340 -11.02 -12.07 -11.59
C ILE A 340 -10.55 -13.49 -11.93
N ASP A 341 -11.41 -14.27 -12.57
CA ASP A 341 -11.01 -15.52 -13.17
C ASP A 341 -10.97 -15.29 -14.68
N ASP A 342 -9.79 -14.91 -15.17
CA ASP A 342 -9.46 -14.94 -16.58
C ASP A 342 -8.38 -16.02 -16.78
N PRO A 343 -8.80 -17.29 -16.99
CA PRO A 343 -7.86 -18.40 -17.15
C PRO A 343 -6.88 -18.20 -18.31
N ALA A 344 -7.26 -17.40 -19.32
CA ALA A 344 -6.39 -17.10 -20.44
C ALA A 344 -5.28 -16.12 -20.03
N LEU A 345 -5.58 -15.14 -19.17
CA LEU A 345 -4.58 -14.27 -18.59
C LEU A 345 -3.67 -15.01 -17.61
N ASP A 346 -4.24 -15.86 -16.75
CA ASP A 346 -3.47 -16.68 -15.81
C ASP A 346 -2.43 -17.55 -16.54
N ALA A 347 -2.87 -18.25 -17.58
CA ALA A 347 -1.98 -19.03 -18.46
C ALA A 347 -0.94 -18.17 -19.19
N ALA A 348 -1.26 -16.91 -19.50
CA ALA A 348 -0.34 -15.98 -20.16
C ALA A 348 0.71 -15.37 -19.21
N LEU A 349 0.40 -15.29 -17.90
CA LEU A 349 1.31 -14.83 -16.86
C LEU A 349 2.27 -15.93 -16.40
N GLU A 350 1.86 -17.20 -16.49
CA GLU A 350 2.60 -18.36 -15.99
C GLU A 350 4.10 -18.40 -16.38
N PRO A 351 4.51 -18.06 -17.62
CA PRO A 351 5.93 -18.07 -17.98
C PRO A 351 6.78 -17.04 -17.21
N TYR A 352 6.14 -15.99 -16.68
CA TYR A 352 6.78 -14.85 -16.02
C TYR A 352 6.72 -14.93 -14.50
N ARG A 353 5.85 -15.78 -13.93
CA ARG A 353 5.69 -15.95 -12.49
C ARG A 353 6.92 -16.62 -11.88
N PHE A 354 7.38 -16.10 -10.75
CA PHE A 354 8.50 -16.62 -9.98
C PHE A 354 7.99 -17.59 -8.90
N ARG A 355 8.59 -18.78 -8.80
CA ARG A 355 8.24 -19.86 -7.87
C ARG A 355 9.43 -20.45 -7.15
#